data_AF-A0A3S5AF64-F1
#
_entry.id   AF-A0A3S5AF64-F1
#
_cell.length_a   1.000
_cell.length_b   1.000
_cell.length_c   1.000
_cell.angle_alpha   90.00
_cell.angle_beta   90.00
_cell.angle_gamma   90.00
#
_symmetry.space_group_name_H-M   'P 1'
#
loop_
_entity.id
_entity.type
_entity.pdbx_description
1 polymer ?
#
loop_
_entity_poly.entity_id
_entity_poly.type
_entity_poly.pdbx_seq_one_letter_code
_entity_poly.pdbx_strand_id
1 'polypeptide(L)' 'MNRLMNLEVRRGAGVLMNKRRLGPELARRLCILFTSRDPFEIVD' A
#
# COMPACT_ATOMS: atom_id res chain seq x y z
N MET A 1 9.59 -4.76 8.95
CA MET A 1 8.39 -5.00 8.11
C MET A 1 7.85 -3.66 7.56
N ASN A 2 8.68 -2.83 6.90
CA ASN A 2 8.32 -1.47 6.43
C ASN A 2 8.67 -1.20 4.95
N ARG A 3 9.01 -2.23 4.16
CA ARG A 3 9.57 -2.04 2.80
C ARG A 3 8.57 -1.41 1.81
N LEU A 4 7.26 -1.59 2.00
CA LEU A 4 6.23 -1.11 1.08
C LEU A 4 5.88 0.38 1.28
N MET A 5 6.16 0.98 2.43
CA MET A 5 5.69 2.34 2.76
C MET A 5 6.29 3.41 1.85
N ASN A 6 7.55 3.21 1.44
CA ASN A 6 8.29 4.12 0.58
C ASN A 6 8.10 3.81 -0.92
N LEU A 7 7.26 2.83 -1.26
CA LEU A 7 6.99 2.49 -2.65
C LEU A 7 6.30 3.68 -3.35
N GLU A 8 6.93 4.18 -4.41
CA GLU A 8 6.37 5.24 -5.23
C GLU A 8 5.28 4.69 -6.15
N VAL A 9 4.09 5.26 -6.04
CA VAL A 9 2.95 4.98 -6.92
C VAL A 9 2.89 6.09 -7.97
N ARG A 10 3.18 5.73 -9.21
CA ARG A 10 3.03 6.63 -10.37
C ARG A 10 1.60 6.50 -10.88
N ARG A 11 0.77 7.51 -10.64
CA ARG A 11 -0.60 7.57 -11.21
C ARG A 11 -0.63 8.58 -12.34
N GLY A 12 -1.17 8.18 -13.49
CA GLY A 12 -1.29 9.01 -14.69
C GLY A 12 -0.06 8.96 -15.61
N ALA A 13 -0.17 9.63 -16.75
CA ALA A 13 0.87 9.76 -17.77
C ALA A 13 1.08 11.24 -18.13
N GLY A 14 2.32 11.62 -18.44
CA GLY A 14 2.67 12.99 -18.84
C GLY A 14 2.38 14.04 -17.76
N VAL A 15 1.67 15.11 -18.13
CA VAL A 15 1.35 16.25 -17.23
C VAL A 15 0.38 15.91 -16.10
N LEU A 16 -0.35 14.79 -16.20
CA LEU A 16 -1.23 14.28 -15.15
C LEU A 16 -0.51 13.34 -14.18
N MET A 17 0.82 13.18 -14.33
CA MET A 17 1.60 12.31 -13.47
C MET A 17 1.64 12.86 -12.04
N ASN A 18 1.00 12.14 -11.12
CA ASN A 18 1.09 12.42 -9.69
C ASN A 18 2.03 11.41 -9.02
N LYS A 19 3.01 11.92 -8.27
CA LYS A 19 3.93 11.10 -7.46
C LYS A 19 3.40 11.04 -6.04
N ARG A 20 2.84 9.90 -5.66
CA ARG A 20 2.39 9.64 -4.29
C ARG A 20 3.06 8.39 -3.75
N ARG A 21 3.47 8.41 -2.48
CA ARG A 21 3.95 7.20 -1.79
C ARG A 21 2.78 6.37 -1.30
N LEU A 22 2.97 5.06 -1.22
CA LEU A 22 1.97 4.13 -0.71
C LEU A 22 1.49 4.50 0.70
N GLY A 23 2.44 4.91 1.56
CA GLY A 23 2.16 5.32 2.93
C GLY A 23 2.06 4.14 3.91
N PRO A 24 2.06 4.43 5.23
CA PRO A 24 2.13 3.43 6.28
C PRO A 24 0.85 2.58 6.41
N GLU A 25 -0.33 3.19 6.33
CA GLU A 25 -1.61 2.48 6.45
C GLU A 25 -1.79 1.43 5.34
N LEU A 26 -1.63 1.83 4.08
CA LEU A 26 -1.84 0.92 2.95
C LEU A 26 -0.78 -0.20 2.92
N ALA A 27 0.46 0.09 3.31
CA ALA A 27 1.49 -0.94 3.46
C ALA A 27 1.10 -1.99 4.51
N ARG A 28 0.57 -1.55 5.66
CA ARG A 28 0.08 -2.43 6.73
C ARG A 28 -1.11 -3.27 6.25
N ARG A 29 -2.07 -2.64 5.56
CA ARG A 29 -3.23 -3.33 4.98
C ARG A 29 -2.84 -4.44 4.01
N LEU A 30 -1.89 -4.18 3.13
CA LEU A 30 -1.39 -5.19 2.20
C LEU A 30 -0.66 -6.32 2.92
N CYS A 31 0.19 -6.01 3.90
CA CYS A 31 0.86 -7.06 4.67
C CYS A 31 -0.15 -8.02 5.32
N ILE A 32 -1.17 -7.48 5.97
CA ILE A 32 -2.22 -8.28 6.60
C ILE A 32 -2.98 -9.11 5.56
N LEU A 33 -3.44 -8.49 4.48
CA LEU A 33 -4.16 -9.18 3.42
C LEU A 33 -3.40 -10.38 2.83
N PHE A 34 -2.08 -10.28 2.69
CA PHE A 34 -1.27 -11.33 2.07
C PHE A 34 -0.67 -12.34 3.05
N THR A 35 -0.63 -12.03 4.34
CA THR A 35 0.02 -12.90 5.35
C THR A 35 -0.92 -13.43 6.41
N SER A 36 -2.10 -12.84 6.56
CA SER A 36 -3.08 -13.32 7.51
C SER A 36 -3.59 -14.69 7.12
N ARG A 37 -3.80 -15.52 8.13
CA ARG A 37 -4.42 -16.83 7.98
C ARG A 37 -5.91 -16.78 8.25
N ASP A 38 -6.37 -15.71 8.89
CA ASP A 38 -7.77 -15.51 9.20
C ASP A 38 -8.45 -14.78 8.03
N PRO A 39 -9.47 -15.39 7.40
CA PRO A 39 -10.15 -14.80 6.25
C PRO A 39 -11.07 -13.62 6.62
N PHE A 40 -11.28 -13.34 7.92
CA PHE A 40 -12.15 -12.28 8.41
C PHE A 40 -11.38 -11.19 9.17
N GLU A 41 -10.05 -11.18 9.10
CA GLU A 41 -9.23 -10.18 9.78
C GLU A 41 -9.53 -8.78 9.21
N ILE A 42 -10.18 -7.95 10.02
CA ILE A 42 -10.56 -6.59 9.65
C ILE A 42 -9.32 -5.70 9.74
N VAL A 43 -9.00 -5.01 8.65
CA VAL A 43 -7.85 -4.12 8.60
C VAL A 43 -8.26 -2.66 8.69
N ASP A 44 -8.28 -2.15 9.92
CA ASP A 44 -8.34 -0.71 10.24
C ASP A 44 -6.98 -0.04 9.96
#